data_AF-A0A5T2C7M1-F1
#
_entry.id   AF-A0A5T2C7M1-F1
#
_cell.length_a   1.000
_cell.length_b   1.000
_cell.length_c   1.000
_cell.angle_alpha   90.00
_cell.angle_beta   90.00
_cell.angle_gamma   90.00
#
_symmetry.space_group_name_H-M   'P 1'
#
loop_
_entity.id
_entity.type
_entity.pdbx_description
1 polymer ?
#
loop_
_entity_poly.entity_id
_entity_poly.type
_entity_poly.pdbx_seq_one_letter_code
_entity_poly.pdbx_strand_id
1 'polypeptide(L)'
;MFKKLLSVATLGALLASSAFAEDILAKVSNGAISDNSAGVKVLSLNEMKDVKGGVYFYRDPSYDFHGAIPSYAYVATENGSESGSYLTAQKMGIDSGRIVLGKIRYVNNQKDYYLQSYEKSTGTLRDIWAWNGSYALQVLNDFKSRY
;
A
#
# COMPACT_ATOMS: atom_id res chain seq x y z
N MET A 1 36.10 32.45 22.39
CA MET A 1 36.56 31.42 21.42
C MET A 1 36.03 30.02 21.74
N PHE A 2 35.95 29.60 23.01
CA PHE A 2 35.39 28.30 23.42
C PHE A 2 33.99 27.97 22.86
N LYS A 3 33.07 28.93 22.79
CA LYS A 3 31.70 28.72 22.25
C LYS A 3 31.67 28.34 20.76
N LYS A 4 32.64 28.82 19.97
CA LYS A 4 32.74 28.50 18.52
C LYS A 4 33.38 27.13 18.28
N LEU A 5 34.29 26.73 19.16
CA LEU A 5 34.91 25.39 19.10
C LEU A 5 33.93 24.30 19.53
N LEU A 6 33.09 24.59 20.54
CA LEU A 6 32.04 23.66 20.98
C LEU A 6 31.01 23.39 19.88
N SER A 7 30.61 24.42 19.10
CA SER A 7 29.61 24.24 18.02
C SER A 7 30.12 23.39 16.85
N VAL A 8 31.40 23.51 16.50
CA VAL A 8 32.04 22.72 15.44
C VAL A 8 32.28 21.27 15.91
N ALA A 9 32.68 21.08 17.16
CA ALA A 9 32.85 19.76 17.76
C ALA A 9 31.51 19.02 17.91
N THR A 10 30.43 19.72 18.26
CA THR A 10 29.08 19.12 18.30
C THR A 10 28.55 18.77 16.91
N LEU A 11 28.84 19.58 15.88
CA LEU A 11 28.49 19.24 14.49
C LEU A 11 29.27 18.02 14.00
N GLY A 12 30.56 17.95 14.31
CA GLY A 12 31.40 16.78 13.99
C GLY A 12 30.93 15.51 14.70
N ALA A 13 30.53 15.60 15.96
CA ALA A 13 29.96 14.48 16.71
C ALA A 13 28.58 14.05 16.19
N LEU A 14 27.74 14.99 15.73
CA LEU A 14 26.43 14.69 15.13
C LEU A 14 26.58 14.00 13.77
N LEU A 15 27.55 14.43 12.95
CA LEU A 15 27.87 13.81 11.66
C LEU A 15 28.59 12.44 11.81
N ALA A 16 29.26 12.21 12.94
CA ALA A 16 29.88 10.92 13.27
C ALA A 16 28.86 9.88 13.78
N SER A 17 27.64 10.30 14.13
CA SER A 17 26.56 9.38 14.44
C SER A 17 25.94 8.85 13.15
N SER A 18 26.37 7.65 12.74
CA SER A 18 26.02 7.01 11.46
C SER A 18 24.51 6.98 11.18
N ALA A 19 23.68 6.83 12.22
CA ALA A 19 22.23 6.76 12.10
C ALA A 19 21.55 8.09 11.73
N PHE A 20 22.17 9.24 12.01
CA PHE A 20 21.62 10.57 11.68
C PHE A 20 22.33 11.21 10.48
N ALA A 21 23.56 10.79 10.20
CA ALA A 21 24.32 11.27 9.04
C ALA A 21 23.63 10.90 7.73
N GLU A 22 23.11 9.69 7.60
CA GLU A 22 22.44 9.23 6.37
C GLU A 22 21.20 10.04 6.02
N ASP A 23 20.32 10.30 6.99
CA ASP A 23 19.09 11.07 6.77
C ASP A 23 19.38 12.57 6.50
N ILE A 24 20.35 13.16 7.21
CA ILE A 24 20.77 14.55 6.98
C ILE A 24 21.47 14.69 5.61
N LEU A 25 22.35 13.75 5.25
CA LEU A 25 23.05 13.76 3.96
C LEU A 25 22.08 13.55 2.80
N ALA A 26 21.11 12.64 2.93
CA ALA A 26 20.04 12.46 1.95
C ALA A 26 19.24 13.75 1.75
N LYS A 27 18.94 14.47 2.84
CA LYS A 27 18.18 15.73 2.80
C LYS A 27 18.98 16.91 2.23
N VAL A 28 20.29 16.95 2.44
CA VAL A 28 21.20 17.97 1.88
C VAL A 28 21.52 17.68 0.41
N SER A 29 21.57 16.41 -0.01
CA SER A 29 21.89 16.00 -1.38
C SER A 29 20.67 15.83 -2.30
N ASN A 30 19.45 16.17 -1.84
CA ASN A 30 18.19 15.81 -2.54
C ASN A 30 18.15 14.32 -2.95
N GLY A 31 18.61 13.42 -2.08
CA GLY A 31 18.62 11.99 -2.35
C GLY A 31 19.80 11.48 -3.20
N ALA A 32 20.55 12.33 -3.91
CA ALA A 32 21.62 11.89 -4.83
C ALA A 32 22.68 10.94 -4.21
N ILE A 33 22.98 11.12 -2.91
CA ILE A 33 23.91 10.25 -2.18
C ILE A 33 23.21 8.98 -1.66
N SER A 34 21.95 9.07 -1.21
CA SER A 34 21.20 7.89 -0.74
C SER A 34 20.74 6.97 -1.87
N ASP A 35 20.48 7.53 -3.05
CA ASP A 35 20.03 6.81 -4.24
C ASP A 35 21.09 5.81 -4.74
N ASN A 36 22.37 6.05 -4.40
CA ASN A 36 23.51 5.17 -4.70
C ASN A 36 24.03 4.41 -3.46
N SER A 37 23.28 4.40 -2.36
CA SER A 37 23.68 3.67 -1.15
C SER A 37 23.65 2.15 -1.38
N ALA A 38 24.50 1.43 -0.65
CA ALA A 38 24.56 -0.03 -0.73
C ALA A 38 23.20 -0.64 -0.35
N GLY A 39 22.55 -1.30 -1.32
CA GLY A 39 21.22 -1.91 -1.15
C GLY A 39 20.06 -1.12 -1.77
N VAL A 40 20.30 0.09 -2.28
CA VAL A 40 19.31 0.86 -3.05
C VAL A 40 19.55 0.61 -4.54
N LYS A 41 18.52 0.11 -5.23
CA LYS A 41 18.57 -0.12 -6.68
C LYS A 41 17.85 1.03 -7.39
N VAL A 42 18.61 1.86 -8.11
CA VAL A 42 18.03 2.78 -9.09
C VAL A 42 17.48 1.97 -10.25
N LEU A 43 16.17 2.10 -10.50
CA LEU A 43 15.50 1.40 -11.58
C LEU A 43 15.72 2.12 -12.90
N SER A 44 16.06 1.39 -13.96
CA SER A 44 16.05 1.91 -15.32
C SER A 44 14.60 2.20 -15.79
N LEU A 45 14.44 3.00 -16.85
CA LEU A 45 13.13 3.32 -17.43
C LEU A 45 12.29 2.09 -17.78
N ASN A 46 12.93 0.97 -18.14
CA ASN A 46 12.25 -0.29 -18.41
C ASN A 46 11.85 -0.99 -17.10
N GLU A 47 12.74 -1.02 -16.12
CA GLU A 47 12.45 -1.61 -14.81
C GLU A 47 11.35 -0.83 -14.06
N MET A 48 11.28 0.49 -14.22
CA MET A 48 10.18 1.31 -13.71
C MET A 48 8.82 0.93 -14.32
N LYS A 49 8.78 0.52 -15.60
CA LYS A 49 7.56 0.02 -16.25
C LYS A 49 7.17 -1.37 -15.75
N ASP A 50 8.17 -2.15 -15.34
CA ASP A 50 8.00 -3.50 -14.80
C ASP A 50 7.72 -3.50 -13.28
N VAL A 51 7.79 -2.34 -12.60
CA VAL A 51 7.24 -2.19 -11.25
C VAL A 51 5.73 -2.31 -11.31
N LYS A 52 5.25 -3.55 -11.23
CA LYS A 52 3.85 -3.91 -10.98
C LYS A 52 3.50 -3.51 -9.55
N GLY A 53 3.31 -2.22 -9.31
CA GLY A 53 3.07 -1.67 -7.97
C GLY A 53 1.69 -2.04 -7.42
N GLY A 54 1.66 -3.02 -6.51
CA GLY A 54 0.51 -3.37 -5.66
C GLY A 54 -0.80 -3.66 -6.39
N VAL A 55 -1.85 -3.95 -5.62
CA VAL A 55 -3.21 -4.08 -6.19
C VAL A 55 -3.80 -2.69 -6.46
N TYR A 56 -4.45 -2.53 -7.61
CA TYR A 56 -5.16 -1.31 -7.95
C TYR A 56 -6.59 -1.37 -7.39
N PHE A 57 -7.08 -0.20 -6.98
CA PHE A 57 -8.43 -0.06 -6.43
C PHE A 57 -9.14 1.08 -7.14
N TYR A 58 -10.36 0.85 -7.61
CA TYR A 58 -11.23 1.91 -8.10
C TYR A 58 -12.55 1.89 -7.33
N ARG A 59 -13.05 3.09 -7.02
CA ARG A 59 -14.30 3.27 -6.30
C ARG A 59 -15.48 2.87 -7.19
N ASP A 60 -16.36 2.01 -6.70
CA ASP A 60 -17.60 1.66 -7.40
C ASP A 60 -18.80 1.66 -6.44
N PRO A 61 -19.63 2.73 -6.45
CA PRO A 61 -20.79 2.87 -5.57
C PRO A 61 -21.85 1.77 -5.73
N SER A 62 -21.84 1.05 -6.86
CA SER A 62 -22.80 -0.04 -7.13
C SER A 62 -22.66 -1.19 -6.12
N TYR A 63 -21.51 -1.32 -5.46
CA TYR A 63 -21.24 -2.37 -4.48
C TYR A 63 -21.26 -1.89 -3.02
N ASP A 64 -21.67 -0.64 -2.79
CA ASP A 64 -21.83 -0.11 -1.44
C ASP A 64 -22.91 -0.84 -0.67
N PHE A 65 -22.74 -0.84 0.65
CA PHE A 65 -23.79 -1.28 1.56
C PHE A 65 -24.39 -0.06 2.24
N HIS A 66 -25.71 0.04 2.20
CA HIS A 66 -26.49 1.18 2.73
C HIS A 66 -27.36 0.79 3.94
N GLY A 67 -27.09 -0.37 4.55
CA GLY A 67 -27.83 -0.83 5.74
C GLY A 67 -27.37 -0.14 7.03
N ALA A 68 -27.59 -0.82 8.16
CA ALA A 68 -27.36 -0.25 9.50
C ALA A 68 -25.96 0.30 9.74
N ILE A 69 -24.93 -0.31 9.12
CA ILE A 69 -23.55 0.18 9.14
C ILE A 69 -23.10 0.34 7.68
N PRO A 70 -23.20 1.56 7.10
CA PRO A 70 -22.84 1.78 5.71
C PRO A 70 -21.37 1.45 5.41
N SER A 71 -21.11 0.95 4.20
CA SER A 71 -19.74 0.68 3.73
C SER A 71 -19.54 1.14 2.30
N TYR A 72 -18.38 1.72 2.03
CA TYR A 72 -17.94 2.14 0.70
C TYR A 72 -17.07 1.07 0.05
N ALA A 73 -17.36 0.75 -1.21
CA ALA A 73 -16.72 -0.34 -1.93
C ALA A 73 -15.75 0.11 -3.03
N TYR A 74 -14.63 -0.61 -3.13
CA TYR A 74 -13.60 -0.41 -4.14
C TYR A 74 -13.28 -1.76 -4.76
N VAL A 75 -13.31 -1.84 -6.09
CA VAL A 75 -12.96 -3.07 -6.79
C VAL A 75 -11.45 -3.20 -6.83
N ALA A 76 -10.95 -4.34 -6.32
CA ALA A 76 -9.55 -4.70 -6.37
C ALA A 76 -9.25 -5.34 -7.74
N THR A 77 -8.20 -4.87 -8.42
CA THR A 77 -7.86 -5.31 -9.77
C THR A 77 -6.37 -5.30 -10.05
N GLU A 78 -5.92 -6.31 -10.80
CA GLU A 78 -4.63 -6.31 -11.46
C GLU A 78 -4.60 -5.31 -12.62
N ASN A 79 -3.67 -4.35 -12.56
CA ASN A 79 -3.42 -3.36 -13.62
C ASN A 79 -4.65 -2.47 -13.98
N GLY A 80 -5.65 -2.34 -13.10
CA GLY A 80 -6.79 -1.43 -13.32
C GLY A 80 -7.81 -1.89 -14.37
N SER A 81 -7.80 -3.16 -14.77
CA SER A 81 -8.67 -3.69 -15.83
C SER A 81 -9.83 -4.54 -15.29
N GLU A 82 -10.89 -4.73 -16.07
CA GLU A 82 -11.98 -5.64 -15.67
C GLU A 82 -11.48 -7.08 -15.54
N SER A 83 -10.76 -7.60 -16.54
CA SER A 83 -10.12 -8.93 -16.45
C SER A 83 -9.21 -9.04 -15.23
N GLY A 84 -8.52 -7.96 -14.88
CA GLY A 84 -7.68 -7.87 -13.69
C GLY A 84 -8.42 -8.07 -12.37
N SER A 85 -9.71 -7.70 -12.29
CA SER A 85 -10.51 -7.91 -11.07
C SER A 85 -10.78 -9.38 -10.78
N TYR A 86 -10.99 -10.19 -11.82
CA TYR A 86 -11.11 -11.64 -11.70
C TYR A 86 -9.77 -12.31 -11.41
N LEU A 87 -8.66 -11.80 -11.98
CA LEU A 87 -7.31 -12.29 -11.68
C LEU A 87 -6.94 -12.09 -10.21
N THR A 88 -7.31 -10.95 -9.61
CA THR A 88 -7.12 -10.70 -8.18
C THR A 88 -7.83 -11.76 -7.33
N ALA A 89 -9.08 -12.12 -7.68
CA ALA A 89 -9.82 -13.17 -6.99
C ALA A 89 -9.17 -14.55 -7.16
N GLN A 90 -8.76 -14.90 -8.38
CA GLN A 90 -8.09 -16.18 -8.67
C GLN A 90 -6.77 -16.33 -7.90
N LYS A 91 -5.97 -15.26 -7.77
CA LYS A 91 -4.76 -15.25 -6.94
C LYS A 91 -5.03 -15.48 -5.45
N MET A 92 -6.25 -15.21 -4.98
CA MET A 92 -6.70 -15.55 -3.62
C MET A 92 -7.27 -16.98 -3.51
N GLY A 93 -7.29 -17.76 -4.60
CA GLY A 93 -7.92 -19.08 -4.65
C GLY A 93 -9.45 -19.02 -4.65
N ILE A 94 -10.03 -17.87 -5.05
CA ILE A 94 -11.47 -17.67 -5.15
C ILE A 94 -11.93 -18.02 -6.58
N ASP A 95 -13.14 -18.57 -6.70
CA ASP A 95 -13.77 -18.94 -7.97
C ASP A 95 -13.69 -17.84 -9.03
N SER A 96 -13.51 -18.25 -10.30
CA SER A 96 -13.26 -17.36 -11.44
C SER A 96 -14.44 -16.45 -11.80
N GLY A 97 -15.65 -16.73 -11.31
CA GLY A 97 -16.82 -15.87 -11.48
C GLY A 97 -16.91 -14.71 -10.47
N ARG A 98 -15.95 -14.59 -9.56
CA ARG A 98 -15.97 -13.60 -8.47
C ARG A 98 -14.91 -12.52 -8.66
N ILE A 99 -15.22 -11.34 -8.13
CA ILE A 99 -14.28 -10.22 -7.97
C ILE A 99 -14.03 -9.96 -6.49
N VAL A 100 -12.94 -9.27 -6.17
CA VAL A 100 -12.62 -8.85 -4.80
C VAL A 100 -12.96 -7.37 -4.62
N LEU A 101 -13.60 -7.06 -3.50
CA LEU A 101 -13.95 -5.72 -3.07
C LEU A 101 -13.17 -5.38 -1.79
N GLY A 102 -12.40 -4.29 -1.83
CA GLY A 102 -11.94 -3.60 -0.63
C GLY A 102 -13.06 -2.71 -0.10
N LYS A 103 -13.40 -2.84 1.19
CA LYS A 103 -14.49 -2.08 1.80
C LYS A 103 -14.04 -1.33 3.04
N ILE A 104 -14.58 -0.12 3.19
CA ILE A 104 -14.39 0.76 4.34
C ILE A 104 -15.73 1.01 4.97
N ARG A 105 -15.82 0.85 6.29
CA ARG A 105 -16.97 1.27 7.10
C ARG A 105 -16.47 2.02 8.33
N TYR A 106 -17.37 2.74 8.99
CA TYR A 106 -17.06 3.42 10.24
C TYR A 106 -17.76 2.69 11.39
N VAL A 107 -16.96 2.20 12.34
CA VAL A 107 -17.45 1.55 13.57
C VAL A 107 -16.87 2.34 14.73
N ASN A 108 -17.73 2.87 15.62
CA ASN A 108 -17.30 3.70 16.76
C ASN A 108 -16.34 4.83 16.36
N ASN A 109 -16.65 5.54 15.26
CA ASN A 109 -15.84 6.60 14.66
C ASN A 109 -14.43 6.19 14.19
N GLN A 110 -14.15 4.89 14.09
CA GLN A 110 -12.91 4.36 13.53
C GLN A 110 -13.18 3.68 12.19
N LYS A 111 -12.26 3.85 11.24
CA LYS A 111 -12.31 3.14 9.96
C LYS A 111 -12.02 1.67 10.20
N ASP A 112 -12.93 0.82 9.76
CA ASP A 112 -12.75 -0.62 9.67
C ASP A 112 -12.62 -1.01 8.20
N TYR A 113 -11.63 -1.86 7.91
CA TYR A 113 -11.24 -2.26 6.56
C TYR A 113 -11.33 -3.76 6.43
N TYR A 114 -12.02 -4.20 5.38
CA TYR A 114 -12.26 -5.62 5.17
C TYR A 114 -12.37 -5.92 3.68
N LEU A 115 -12.23 -7.20 3.36
CA LEU A 115 -12.35 -7.71 2.00
C LEU A 115 -13.61 -8.57 1.88
N GLN A 116 -14.31 -8.43 0.76
CA GLN A 116 -15.40 -9.31 0.37
C GLN A 116 -15.21 -9.76 -1.07
N SER A 117 -15.62 -10.99 -1.38
CA SER A 117 -15.81 -11.42 -2.76
C SER A 117 -17.24 -11.16 -3.20
N TYR A 118 -17.43 -10.75 -4.44
CA TYR A 118 -18.73 -10.53 -5.05
C TYR A 118 -18.86 -11.36 -6.32
N GLU A 119 -19.98 -12.06 -6.49
CA GLU A 119 -20.30 -12.77 -7.72
C GLU A 119 -21.32 -11.96 -8.52
N LYS A 120 -20.93 -11.52 -9.72
CA LYS A 120 -21.75 -10.63 -10.54
C LYS A 120 -23.03 -11.31 -11.05
N SER A 121 -22.98 -12.63 -11.31
CA SER A 121 -24.12 -13.39 -11.82
C SER A 121 -25.26 -13.54 -10.80
N THR A 122 -24.91 -13.71 -9.52
CA THR A 122 -25.86 -14.00 -8.44
C THR A 122 -26.09 -12.82 -7.49
N GLY A 123 -25.21 -11.82 -7.51
CA GLY A 123 -25.22 -10.71 -6.55
C GLY A 123 -24.75 -11.10 -5.15
N THR A 124 -24.11 -12.25 -4.98
CA THR A 124 -23.76 -12.77 -3.64
C THR A 124 -22.45 -12.22 -3.11
N LEU A 125 -22.44 -11.82 -1.84
CA LEU A 125 -21.24 -11.41 -1.10
C LEU A 125 -20.75 -12.51 -0.17
N ARG A 126 -19.42 -12.65 -0.05
CA ARG A 126 -18.79 -13.51 0.96
C ARG A 126 -17.57 -12.81 1.55
N ASP A 127 -17.43 -12.85 2.87
CA ASP A 127 -16.27 -12.29 3.55
C ASP A 127 -14.99 -13.07 3.19
N ILE A 128 -13.90 -12.32 3.01
CA ILE A 128 -12.58 -12.88 2.76
C ILE A 128 -11.75 -12.69 4.03
N TRP A 129 -11.33 -13.80 4.62
CA TRP A 129 -10.45 -13.80 5.78
C TRP A 129 -9.00 -13.62 5.31
N ALA A 130 -8.29 -12.66 5.90
CA ALA A 130 -6.89 -12.39 5.63
C ALA A 130 -6.03 -12.92 6.78
N TRP A 131 -5.18 -13.92 6.51
CA TRP A 131 -4.23 -14.47 7.48
C TRP A 131 -2.78 -14.18 7.08
N ASN A 132 -1.86 -14.34 8.04
CA ASN A 132 -0.45 -14.05 7.82
C ASN A 132 0.12 -14.87 6.64
N GLY A 133 0.82 -14.19 5.73
CA GLY A 133 1.37 -14.79 4.50
C GLY A 133 0.37 -15.00 3.36
N SER A 134 -0.93 -14.73 3.54
CA SER A 134 -1.91 -14.82 2.46
C SER A 134 -1.82 -13.66 1.47
N TYR A 135 -2.15 -13.92 0.21
CA TYR A 135 -2.31 -12.85 -0.77
C TYR A 135 -3.46 -11.88 -0.38
N ALA A 136 -4.53 -12.40 0.24
CA ALA A 136 -5.61 -11.56 0.79
C ALA A 136 -5.11 -10.53 1.81
N LEU A 137 -4.15 -10.89 2.68
CA LEU A 137 -3.56 -9.93 3.61
C LEU A 137 -2.72 -8.86 2.90
N GLN A 138 -2.00 -9.22 1.83
CA GLN A 138 -1.29 -8.25 1.01
C GLN A 138 -2.26 -7.25 0.39
N VAL A 139 -3.35 -7.72 -0.22
CA VAL A 139 -4.38 -6.86 -0.80
C VAL A 139 -5.04 -5.97 0.24
N LEU A 140 -5.33 -6.49 1.44
CA LEU A 140 -5.90 -5.70 2.53
C LEU A 140 -4.94 -4.61 3.02
N ASN A 141 -3.64 -4.90 3.12
CA ASN A 141 -2.63 -3.92 3.52
C ASN A 141 -2.41 -2.85 2.43
N ASP A 142 -2.39 -3.26 1.16
CA ASP A 142 -2.35 -2.35 0.02
C ASP A 142 -3.58 -1.42 0.02
N PHE A 143 -4.74 -1.93 0.38
CA PHE A 143 -5.96 -1.14 0.48
C PHE A 143 -5.89 -0.13 1.64
N LYS A 144 -5.49 -0.60 2.84
CA LYS A 144 -5.34 0.23 4.06
C LYS A 144 -4.29 1.34 3.91
N SER A 145 -3.24 1.12 3.13
CA SER A 145 -2.20 2.15 2.93
C SER A 145 -2.68 3.30 2.03
N ARG A 146 -3.74 3.09 1.24
CA ARG A 146 -4.26 4.07 0.27
C ARG A 146 -5.46 4.87 0.77
N TYR A 147 -6.29 4.31 1.67
CA TYR A 147 -7.57 4.88 2.09
C TYR A 147 -7.74 4.85 3.59
#